data_AF-A0A820EAR8-F1
#
_entry.id   AF-A0A820EAR8-F1
#
_cell.length_a   1.000
_cell.length_b   1.000
_cell.length_c   1.000
_cell.angle_alpha   90.00
_cell.angle_beta   90.00
_cell.angle_gamma   90.00
#
_symmetry.space_group_name_H-M   'P 1'
#
loop_
_entity.id
_entity.type
_entity.pdbx_description
1 polymer ?
#
loop_
_entity_poly.entity_id
_entity_poly.type
_entity_poly.pdbx_seq_one_letter_code
_entity_poly.pdbx_strand_id
1 'polypeptide(L)' 'MGTTTTDRNLCETCRKVKGVSKCEGCSNIFCYNHFIDHRQELNKQLDEVEVTRDLFRQTLSEQTSESQN' A
#
# COMPACT_ATOMS: atom_id res chain seq x y z
N MET A 1 -21.37 -24.38 21.21
CA MET A 1 -20.15 -23.94 20.49
C MET A 1 -20.56 -23.40 19.13
N GLY A 2 -20.06 -22.22 18.75
CA GLY A 2 -20.18 -21.68 17.39
C GLY A 2 -20.68 -20.23 17.32
N THR A 3 -19.78 -19.26 17.52
CA THR A 3 -19.99 -17.89 17.06
C THR A 3 -19.68 -17.85 15.57
N THR A 4 -20.69 -17.84 14.71
CA THR A 4 -20.53 -17.66 13.26
C THR A 4 -20.13 -16.22 12.96
N THR A 5 -18.83 -15.95 12.85
CA THR A 5 -18.30 -14.66 12.41
C THR A 5 -18.53 -14.49 10.91
N THR A 6 -19.63 -13.83 10.53
CA THR A 6 -19.85 -13.28 9.17
C THR A 6 -19.03 -12.00 8.99
N ASP A 7 -17.73 -12.04 9.32
CA ASP A 7 -16.81 -10.90 9.21
C ASP A 7 -16.19 -10.74 7.81
N ARG A 8 -16.45 -11.70 6.92
CA ARG A 8 -15.77 -11.81 5.61
C ARG A 8 -16.06 -10.67 4.63
N ASN A 9 -16.95 -9.73 4.95
CA ASN A 9 -17.34 -8.62 4.07
C ASN A 9 -17.40 -7.27 4.84
N LEU A 10 -16.61 -7.10 5.89
CA LEU A 10 -16.52 -5.83 6.60
C LEU A 10 -15.36 -5.00 6.08
N CYS A 11 -15.56 -3.68 6.01
CA CYS A 11 -14.45 -2.77 5.84
C CYS A 11 -13.43 -2.97 6.98
N GLU A 12 -12.16 -3.18 6.65
CA GLU A 12 -11.07 -3.35 7.62
C GLU A 12 -10.97 -2.16 8.58
N THR A 13 -11.21 -0.94 8.08
CA THR A 13 -11.07 0.28 8.87
C THR A 13 -12.26 0.55 9.79
N CYS A 14 -13.50 0.49 9.30
CA CYS A 14 -14.68 0.92 10.06
C CYS A 14 -15.69 -0.18 10.38
N ARG A 15 -15.41 -1.42 9.95
CA ARG A 15 -16.21 -2.62 10.23
C ARG A 15 -17.67 -2.55 9.75
N LYS A 16 -17.94 -1.76 8.71
CA LYS A 16 -19.26 -1.64 8.05
C LYS A 16 -19.32 -2.49 6.77
N VAL A 17 -20.49 -3.09 6.48
CA VAL A 17 -20.72 -3.98 5.31
C VAL A 17 -21.08 -3.21 4.03
N LYS A 18 -21.74 -2.05 4.14
CA LYS A 18 -22.39 -1.41 2.98
C LYS A 18 -21.35 -0.87 1.98
N GLY A 19 -21.44 -1.33 0.72
CA GLY A 19 -20.62 -0.82 -0.38
C GLY A 19 -19.13 -1.10 -0.18
N VAL A 20 -18.81 -2.32 0.27
CA VAL A 20 -17.43 -2.77 0.41
C VAL A 20 -16.88 -3.32 -0.91
N SER A 21 -15.58 -3.17 -1.12
CA SER A 21 -14.83 -3.68 -2.26
C SER A 21 -13.49 -4.23 -1.77
N LYS A 22 -13.03 -5.30 -2.41
CA LYS A 22 -11.75 -5.92 -2.10
C LYS A 22 -10.64 -5.28 -2.94
N CYS A 23 -9.54 -4.91 -2.30
CA CYS A 23 -8.30 -4.61 -2.99
C CYS A 23 -7.63 -5.94 -3.35
N GLU A 24 -7.56 -6.31 -4.63
CA GLU A 24 -6.96 -7.60 -5.03
C GLU A 24 -5.45 -7.66 -4.76
N GLY A 25 -4.75 -6.51 -4.81
CA GLY A 25 -3.32 -6.44 -4.51
C GLY A 25 -3.01 -6.72 -3.04
N CYS A 26 -3.78 -6.12 -2.12
CA CYS A 26 -3.54 -6.26 -0.67
C CYS A 26 -4.40 -7.34 -0.01
N SER A 27 -5.38 -7.91 -0.73
CA SER A 27 -6.39 -8.84 -0.24
C SER A 27 -7.27 -8.34 0.92
N ASN A 28 -7.31 -7.03 1.13
CA ASN A 28 -8.10 -6.37 2.18
C ASN A 28 -9.43 -5.82 1.65
N ILE A 29 -10.45 -5.74 2.51
CA ILE A 29 -11.78 -5.25 2.15
C ILE A 29 -12.01 -3.86 2.74
N PHE A 30 -12.48 -2.92 1.93
CA PHE A 30 -12.74 -1.55 2.38
C PHE A 30 -14.11 -1.06 1.90
N CYS A 31 -14.76 -0.20 2.67
CA CYS A 31 -15.85 0.60 2.10
C CYS A 31 -15.28 1.64 1.14
N TYR A 32 -16.10 2.17 0.23
CA TYR A 32 -15.67 3.10 -0.81
C TYR A 32 -14.73 4.22 -0.33
N ASN A 33 -15.05 4.89 0.79
CA ASN A 33 -14.21 5.96 1.33
C ASN A 33 -12.82 5.46 1.73
N HIS A 34 -12.76 4.42 2.57
CA HIS A 34 -11.47 3.87 3.01
C HIS A 34 -10.72 3.15 1.89
N PHE A 35 -11.41 2.72 0.82
CA PHE A 35 -10.75 2.21 -0.39
C PHE A 35 -10.00 3.31 -1.12
N ILE A 36 -10.57 4.53 -1.19
CA ILE A 36 -9.89 5.69 -1.76
C ILE A 36 -8.69 6.07 -0.91
N ASP A 37 -8.86 6.15 0.41
CA ASP A 37 -7.77 6.46 1.35
C ASP A 37 -6.64 5.43 1.23
N HIS A 38 -7.00 4.14 1.20
CA HIS A 38 -6.05 3.05 1.00
C HIS A 38 -5.27 3.19 -0.33
N ARG A 39 -5.95 3.54 -1.42
CA ARG A 39 -5.30 3.76 -2.72
C ARG A 39 -4.35 4.96 -2.70
N GLN A 40 -4.72 6.05 -2.00
CA GLN A 40 -3.83 7.20 -1.84
C GLN A 40 -2.57 6.84 -1.06
N GLU A 41 -2.71 6.05 0.00
CA GLU A 41 -1.58 5.55 0.78
C GLU A 41 -0.66 4.65 -0.05
N LEU A 42 -1.21 3.75 -0.89
CA LEU A 42 -0.41 2.94 -1.81
C LEU A 42 0.38 3.80 -2.82
N ASN A 43 -0.22 4.87 -3.34
CA ASN A 43 0.49 5.79 -4.24
C ASN A 43 1.64 6.48 -3.52
N LYS A 44 1.43 6.94 -2.29
CA LYS A 44 2.47 7.57 -1.48
C LYS A 44 3.64 6.60 -1.23
N GLN A 45 3.34 5.35 -0.89
CA GLN A 45 4.38 4.32 -0.71
C GLN A 45 5.16 4.05 -2.00
N LEU A 46 4.49 4.07 -3.16
CA LEU A 46 5.16 3.94 -4.45
C LEU A 46 6.10 5.13 -4.70
N ASP A 47 5.64 6.36 -4.48
CA ASP A 47 6.46 7.56 -4.63
C ASP A 47 7.72 7.49 -3.72
N GLU A 48 7.57 7.02 -2.48
CA GLU A 48 8.69 6.83 -1.54
C GLU A 48 9.70 5.78 -2.06
N VAL A 49 9.23 4.69 -2.68
CA VAL A 49 10.09 3.68 -3.32
C VAL A 49 10.85 4.26 -4.50
N GLU A 50 10.20 5.07 -5.33
CA GLU A 50 10.84 5.71 -6.49
C GLU A 50 11.93 6.70 -6.07
N VAL A 51 11.64 7.55 -5.09
CA VAL A 51 12.63 8.47 -4.51
C VAL A 51 13.82 7.70 -3.93
N THR A 52 13.55 6.63 -3.19
CA THR A 52 14.61 5.79 -2.60
C THR A 52 15.48 5.14 -3.68
N ARG A 53 14.87 4.63 -4.75
CA ARG A 53 15.56 4.06 -5.90
C ARG A 53 16.48 5.08 -6.56
N ASP A 54 15.99 6.30 -6.76
CA ASP A 54 16.73 7.35 -7.47
C ASP A 54 17.94 7.82 -6.64
N LEU A 55 17.76 8.02 -5.33
CA LEU A 55 18.85 8.31 -4.39
C LEU A 55 19.89 7.19 -4.35
N PHE A 56 19.46 5.92 -4.33
CA PHE A 56 20.35 4.78 -4.34
C PHE A 56 21.18 4.72 -5.64
N ARG A 57 20.55 4.94 -6.79
CA ARG A 57 21.23 4.98 -8.09
C ARG A 57 22.22 6.14 -8.17
N GLN A 58 21.86 7.31 -7.65
CA GLN A 58 22.76 8.46 -7.58
C GLN A 58 24.00 8.13 -6.75
N THR A 59 23.79 7.60 -5.53
CA THR A 59 24.87 7.21 -4.62
C THR A 59 25.83 6.21 -5.27
N LEU A 60 25.32 5.19 -5.96
CA LEU A 60 26.16 4.23 -6.68
C LEU A 60 26.95 4.86 -7.82
N SER A 61 26.33 5.82 -8.53
CA SER A 61 26.96 6.49 -9.67
C SER A 61 28.09 7.40 -9.20
N GLU A 62 27.91 8.09 -8.07
CA GLU A 62 28.94 8.89 -7.41
C GLU A 62 30.14 8.02 -6.99
N GLN A 63 29.90 6.92 -6.26
CA GLN A 63 30.96 6.00 -5.83
C GLN A 63 31.74 5.37 -6.98
N THR A 64 31.05 5.01 -8.06
CA THR A 64 31.70 4.45 -9.26
C THR A 64 32.59 5.48 -9.95
N SER A 65 32.16 6.74 -9.99
CA SER A 65 32.92 7.83 -10.60
C SER A 65 34.16 8.20 -9.77
N GLU A 66 34.06 8.20 -8.44
CA GLU A 66 35.18 8.44 -7.53
C GLU A 66 36.24 7.33 -7.58
N SER A 67 35.84 6.09 -7.86
CA SER A 67 36.76 4.94 -7.96
C SER A 67 37.56 4.89 -9.28
N GLN A 68 37.22 5.72 -10.27
CA GLN A 68 37.89 5.77 -11.58
C GLN A 68 38.89 6.93 -11.73
N ASN A 69 39.18 7.65 -10.63
CA ASN A 69 40.19 8.71 -10.55
C ASN A 69 41.24 8.39 -9.48
#